data_AF-A0A426DMJ1-F1
#
_entry.id   AF-A0A426DMJ1-F1
#
_cell.length_a   1.000
_cell.length_b   1.000
_cell.length_c   1.000
_cell.angle_alpha   90.00
_cell.angle_beta   90.00
_cell.angle_gamma   90.00
#
_symmetry.space_group_name_H-M   'P 1'
#
loop_
_entity.id
_entity.type
_entity.pdbx_description
1 polymer ?
#
loop_
_entity_poly.entity_id
_entity_poly.type
_entity_poly.pdbx_seq_one_letter_code
_entity_poly.pdbx_strand_id
1 'polypeptide(L)'
;MSEKRNSEKRNKVNPMAWVFLAIVLGIASALIWGEKMSFLAPAGNIFINLIKMCCVPLVMCSIMKAVANMNDMRKLGRIGGKMLGLYIVFGAVSGILGLILAFMTNLGSGIAPSNAEEVEAQSFSVLEVIVNMVPSNVFSAMSNFELLQCI
;
A
#
# COMPACT_ATOMS: atom_id res chain seq x y z
N MET A 1 29.17 11.79 40.46
CA MET A 1 29.12 13.26 40.27
C MET A 1 30.12 13.56 39.15
N SER A 2 29.84 13.39 37.86
CA SER A 2 29.07 14.34 37.02
C SER A 2 28.77 13.78 35.61
N GLU A 3 28.98 12.48 35.34
CA GLU A 3 29.05 11.99 33.94
C GLU A 3 27.78 11.32 33.41
N LYS A 4 26.88 10.85 34.29
CA LYS A 4 25.64 10.16 33.87
C LYS A 4 24.46 11.08 33.50
N ARG A 5 24.67 12.41 33.46
CA ARG A 5 23.60 13.41 33.23
C ARG A 5 23.63 14.06 31.84
N ASN A 6 24.60 13.72 30.99
CA ASN A 6 24.79 14.43 29.71
C ASN A 6 24.36 13.64 28.46
N SER A 7 23.92 12.38 28.60
CA SER A 7 23.34 11.60 27.49
C SER A 7 21.83 11.83 27.29
N GLU A 8 21.21 12.64 28.16
CA GLU A 8 19.75 12.84 28.19
C GLU A 8 19.26 14.04 27.38
N LYS A 9 20.16 14.78 26.71
CA LYS A 9 19.77 15.73 25.66
C LYS A 9 19.64 15.02 24.32
N ARG A 10 18.78 13.99 24.27
CA ARG A 10 18.27 13.50 22.99
C ARG A 10 17.38 14.61 22.41
N ASN A 11 17.81 15.17 21.29
CA ASN A 11 16.98 16.02 20.45
C ASN A 11 15.61 15.36 20.29
N LYS A 12 14.56 15.96 20.89
CA LYS A 12 13.17 15.52 20.80
C LYS A 12 12.58 15.91 19.44
N VAL A 13 13.28 15.57 18.37
CA VAL A 13 12.76 15.76 17.02
C VAL A 13 11.69 14.69 16.79
N ASN A 14 10.47 15.13 16.50
CA ASN A 14 9.32 14.27 16.31
C ASN A 14 9.63 13.26 15.17
N PRO A 15 9.46 11.94 15.38
CA PRO A 15 9.71 10.94 14.33
C PRO A 15 8.95 11.22 13.03
N MET A 16 7.78 11.86 13.08
CA MET A 16 7.05 12.28 11.88
C MET A 16 7.82 13.32 11.06
N ALA A 17 8.48 14.27 11.72
CA ALA A 17 9.26 15.31 11.06
C ALA A 17 10.45 14.72 10.28
N TRP A 18 11.04 13.62 10.77
CA TRP A 18 12.09 12.90 10.05
C TRP A 18 11.60 12.25 8.77
N VAL A 19 10.39 11.68 8.77
CA VAL A 19 9.82 11.06 7.57
C VAL A 19 9.56 12.12 6.50
N PHE A 20 8.92 13.23 6.87
CA PHE A 20 8.70 14.34 5.93
C PHE A 20 10.01 14.91 5.41
N LEU A 21 11.00 15.11 6.28
CA LEU A 21 12.32 15.59 5.87
C LEU A 21 13.02 14.61 4.92
N ALA A 22 12.92 13.30 5.17
CA ALA A 22 13.49 12.27 4.30
C ALA A 22 12.83 12.23 2.92
N ILE A 23 11.50 12.39 2.83
CA ILE A 23 10.78 12.46 1.56
C ILE A 23 11.23 13.69 0.75
N VAL A 24 11.29 14.86 1.38
CA VAL A 24 11.70 16.10 0.71
C VAL A 24 13.15 16.00 0.24
N LEU A 25 14.05 15.49 1.07
CA LEU A 25 15.44 15.28 0.70
C LEU A 25 15.60 14.23 -0.41
N GLY A 26 14.80 13.17 -0.40
CA GLY A 26 14.78 12.15 -1.45
C GLY A 26 14.40 12.73 -2.82
N ILE A 27 13.34 13.54 -2.86
CA ILE A 27 12.90 14.22 -4.09
C ILE A 27 13.97 15.22 -4.56
N ALA A 28 14.50 16.04 -3.66
CA ALA A 28 15.51 17.04 -3.99
C ALA A 28 16.78 16.40 -4.56
N SER A 29 17.26 15.32 -3.92
CA SER A 29 18.46 14.61 -4.39
C SER A 29 18.23 13.88 -5.72
N ALA A 30 17.03 13.37 -5.99
CA ALA A 30 16.68 12.79 -7.28
C ALA A 30 16.72 13.82 -8.43
N LEU A 31 16.24 15.05 -8.21
CA LEU A 31 16.27 16.12 -9.21
C LEU A 31 17.69 16.63 -9.52
N ILE A 32 18.58 16.63 -8.53
CA ILE A 32 19.96 17.15 -8.69
C ILE A 32 20.88 16.12 -9.36
N TRP A 33 20.78 14.85 -8.98
CA TRP A 33 21.73 13.80 -9.43
C TRP A 33 21.20 12.86 -10.52
N GLY A 34 19.89 12.77 -10.74
CA GLY A 34 19.29 11.97 -11.81
C GLY A 34 19.79 10.51 -11.82
N GLU A 35 20.26 10.03 -12.97
CA GLU A 35 20.72 8.65 -13.20
C GLU A 35 21.82 8.16 -12.24
N LYS A 36 22.66 9.07 -11.71
CA LYS A 36 23.71 8.71 -10.75
C LYS A 36 23.15 8.18 -9.42
N MET A 37 21.85 8.38 -9.18
CA MET A 37 21.16 7.90 -7.99
C MET A 37 20.76 6.41 -8.06
N SER A 38 21.00 5.74 -9.19
CA SER A 38 20.71 4.31 -9.37
C SER A 38 21.38 3.42 -8.32
N PHE A 39 22.50 3.87 -7.73
CA PHE A 39 23.17 3.17 -6.62
C PHE A 39 22.32 3.10 -5.33
N LEU A 40 21.35 4.00 -5.15
CA LEU A 40 20.45 3.99 -4.00
C LEU A 40 19.22 3.07 -4.19
N ALA A 41 18.90 2.70 -5.43
CA ALA A 41 17.83 1.76 -5.75
C ALA A 41 17.89 0.44 -4.96
N PRO A 42 19.04 -0.26 -4.81
CA PRO A 42 19.10 -1.47 -4.00
C PRO A 42 18.73 -1.24 -2.52
N ALA A 43 19.06 -0.08 -1.94
CA ALA A 43 18.66 0.23 -0.57
C ALA A 43 17.14 0.37 -0.45
N GLY A 44 16.49 1.01 -1.44
CA GLY A 44 15.03 1.08 -1.55
C GLY A 44 14.41 -0.30 -1.71
N ASN A 45 14.96 -1.15 -2.58
CA ASN A 45 14.46 -2.50 -2.79
C ASN A 45 14.57 -3.36 -1.52
N ILE A 46 15.67 -3.28 -0.79
CA ILE A 46 15.83 -3.98 0.50
C ILE A 46 14.75 -3.50 1.48
N PHE A 47 14.53 -2.18 1.58
CA PHE A 47 13.49 -1.63 2.45
C PHE A 47 12.09 -2.14 2.11
N ILE A 48 11.72 -2.15 0.83
CA ILE A 48 10.43 -2.69 0.39
C ILE A 48 10.32 -4.20 0.67
N ASN A 49 11.40 -4.96 0.46
CA ASN A 49 11.42 -6.40 0.78
C ASN A 49 11.23 -6.66 2.27
N LEU A 50 11.83 -5.84 3.14
CA LEU A 50 11.64 -5.92 4.59
C LEU A 50 10.18 -5.64 4.98
N ILE A 51 9.53 -4.64 4.36
CA ILE A 51 8.09 -4.38 4.61
C ILE A 51 7.23 -5.57 4.15
N LYS A 52 7.48 -6.09 2.95
CA LYS A 52 6.73 -7.23 2.39
C LYS A 52 6.85 -8.48 3.28
N MET A 53 8.06 -8.78 3.75
CA MET A 53 8.33 -9.92 4.65
C MET A 53 7.54 -9.81 5.96
N CYS A 54 7.40 -8.61 6.52
CA CYS A 54 6.63 -8.38 7.74
C CYS A 54 5.11 -8.39 7.50
N CYS A 55 4.65 -7.88 6.35
CA CYS A 55 3.23 -7.69 6.09
C CYS A 55 2.43 -9.01 6.09
N VAL A 56 2.89 -10.05 5.38
CA VAL A 56 2.13 -11.31 5.23
C VAL A 56 1.86 -11.99 6.59
N PRO A 57 2.87 -12.25 7.45
CA PRO A 57 2.62 -12.89 8.75
C PRO A 57 1.79 -12.02 9.69
N LEU A 58 2.01 -10.70 9.68
CA LEU A 58 1.28 -9.75 10.53
C LEU A 58 -0.22 -9.74 10.20
N VAL A 59 -0.58 -9.72 8.91
CA VAL A 59 -1.97 -9.72 8.46
C VAL A 59 -2.66 -11.02 8.86
N MET A 60 -2.05 -12.17 8.57
CA MET A 60 -2.62 -13.49 8.89
C MET A 60 -2.86 -13.64 10.40
N CYS A 61 -1.86 -13.31 11.23
CA CYS A 61 -2.00 -13.38 12.69
C CYS A 61 -3.03 -12.38 13.22
N SER A 62 -3.13 -11.19 12.62
CA SER A 62 -4.10 -10.16 13.00
C SER A 62 -5.53 -10.65 12.76
N ILE A 63 -5.80 -11.20 11.57
CA ILE A 63 -7.12 -11.72 11.21
C ILE A 63 -7.47 -12.95 12.04
N MET A 64 -6.54 -13.89 12.21
CA MET A 64 -6.78 -15.09 13.02
C MET A 64 -7.14 -14.72 14.47
N LYS A 65 -6.43 -13.76 15.07
CA LYS A 65 -6.79 -13.21 16.39
C LYS A 65 -8.11 -12.46 16.38
N ALA A 66 -8.41 -11.69 15.33
CA ALA A 66 -9.66 -10.93 15.23
C ALA A 66 -10.87 -11.86 15.17
N VAL A 67 -10.77 -12.94 14.39
CA VAL A 67 -11.82 -13.96 14.27
C VAL A 67 -11.92 -14.80 15.54
N ALA A 68 -10.79 -15.21 16.15
CA ALA A 68 -10.80 -16.02 17.37
C ALA A 68 -11.41 -15.31 18.59
N ASN A 69 -11.29 -13.98 18.69
CA ASN A 69 -11.90 -13.20 19.77
C ASN A 69 -13.39 -12.90 19.56
N MET A 70 -13.96 -13.30 18.42
CA MET A 70 -15.33 -12.98 18.07
C MET A 70 -16.26 -14.12 18.48
N ASN A 71 -17.13 -13.83 19.43
CA ASN A 71 -18.04 -14.82 20.02
C ASN A 71 -19.22 -15.18 19.10
N ASP A 72 -19.53 -14.35 18.10
CA ASP A 72 -20.71 -14.50 17.23
C ASP A 72 -20.36 -14.29 15.76
N MET A 73 -20.43 -15.39 14.98
CA MET A 73 -20.16 -15.41 13.54
C MET A 73 -21.14 -14.55 12.74
N ARG A 74 -22.35 -14.30 13.25
CA ARG A 74 -23.36 -13.46 12.60
C ARG A 74 -22.95 -11.98 12.65
N LYS A 75 -22.21 -11.57 13.69
CA LYS A 75 -21.64 -10.22 13.79
C LYS A 75 -20.53 -10.03 12.76
N LEU A 76 -19.71 -11.05 12.50
CA LEU A 76 -18.65 -11.00 11.50
C LEU A 76 -19.19 -10.67 10.11
N GLY A 77 -20.19 -11.43 9.64
CA GLY A 77 -20.82 -11.18 8.34
C GLY A 77 -21.43 -9.79 8.22
N ARG A 78 -22.06 -9.28 9.30
CA ARG A 78 -22.63 -7.93 9.32
C ARG A 78 -21.57 -6.83 9.28
N ILE A 79 -20.44 -7.03 9.96
CA ILE A 79 -19.33 -6.07 9.97
C ILE A 79 -18.64 -6.09 8.60
N GLY A 80 -18.32 -7.28 8.08
CA GLY A 80 -17.72 -7.46 6.75
C GLY A 80 -18.58 -6.86 5.64
N GLY A 81 -19.88 -7.13 5.63
CA GLY A 81 -20.80 -6.55 4.65
C GLY A 81 -20.90 -5.02 4.73
N LYS A 82 -20.89 -4.45 5.94
CA LYS A 82 -20.83 -2.99 6.12
C LYS A 82 -19.53 -2.39 5.61
N MET A 83 -18.39 -3.04 5.88
CA MET A 83 -17.09 -2.60 5.39
C MET A 83 -17.00 -2.68 3.86
N LEU A 84 -17.48 -3.77 3.27
CA LEU A 84 -17.52 -3.92 1.81
C LEU A 84 -18.38 -2.84 1.16
N GLY A 85 -19.59 -2.61 1.69
CA GLY A 85 -20.47 -1.56 1.20
C GLY A 85 -19.83 -0.17 1.32
N LEU A 86 -19.21 0.13 2.47
CA LEU A 86 -18.51 1.38 2.69
C LEU A 86 -17.31 1.55 1.74
N TYR A 87 -16.55 0.49 1.47
CA TYR A 87 -15.42 0.53 0.55
C TYR A 87 -15.85 0.77 -0.89
N ILE A 88 -16.93 0.14 -1.35
CA ILE A 88 -17.49 0.37 -2.69
C ILE A 88 -17.96 1.82 -2.83
N VAL A 89 -18.70 2.34 -1.85
CA VAL A 89 -19.18 3.72 -1.86
C VAL A 89 -18.00 4.71 -1.82
N PHE A 90 -17.04 4.49 -0.93
CA PHE A 90 -15.86 5.34 -0.82
C PHE A 90 -15.01 5.32 -2.09
N GLY A 91 -14.80 4.13 -2.67
CA GLY A 91 -14.08 3.95 -3.93
C GLY A 91 -14.79 4.63 -5.10
N ALA A 92 -16.12 4.50 -5.20
CA ALA A 92 -16.92 5.16 -6.24
C ALA A 92 -16.84 6.69 -6.11
N VAL A 93 -17.01 7.23 -4.90
CA VAL A 93 -16.90 8.67 -4.65
C VAL A 93 -15.50 9.18 -4.97
N SER A 94 -14.46 8.46 -4.53
CA SER A 94 -13.06 8.79 -4.84
C SER A 94 -12.78 8.79 -6.34
N GLY A 95 -13.27 7.77 -7.07
CA GLY A 95 -13.11 7.68 -8.52
C GLY A 95 -13.81 8.80 -9.29
N ILE A 96 -15.04 9.14 -8.88
CA ILE A 96 -15.79 10.26 -9.48
C ILE A 96 -15.06 11.59 -9.23
N LEU A 97 -14.58 11.84 -8.02
CA LEU A 97 -13.79 13.03 -7.70
C LEU A 97 -12.49 13.09 -8.51
N GLY A 98 -11.78 11.96 -8.64
CA GLY A 98 -10.59 11.86 -9.48
C GLY A 98 -10.88 12.20 -10.94
N LEU A 99 -12.00 11.71 -11.48
CA LEU A 99 -12.40 11.99 -12.85
C LEU A 99 -12.79 13.46 -13.07
N ILE A 100 -13.52 14.06 -12.13
CA ILE A 100 -13.88 15.48 -12.17
C ILE A 100 -12.62 16.35 -12.18
N LEU A 101 -11.68 16.09 -11.27
CA LEU A 101 -10.41 16.81 -11.21
C LEU A 101 -9.59 16.61 -12.48
N ALA A 102 -9.60 15.39 -13.04
CA ALA A 102 -8.91 15.07 -14.28
C ALA A 102 -9.42 15.90 -15.47
N PHE A 103 -10.76 15.97 -15.62
CA PHE A 103 -11.39 16.79 -16.66
C PHE A 103 -11.16 18.29 -16.44
N MET A 104 -11.26 18.79 -15.20
CA MET A 104 -11.06 20.23 -14.93
C MET A 104 -9.64 20.70 -15.22
N THR A 105 -8.64 19.88 -14.90
CA THR A 105 -7.23 20.25 -15.07
C THR A 105 -6.66 19.84 -16.43
N ASN A 106 -7.46 19.21 -17.29
CA ASN A 106 -7.05 18.69 -18.61
C ASN A 106 -5.70 17.94 -18.54
N LEU A 107 -5.55 17.02 -17.57
CA LEU A 107 -4.31 16.23 -17.47
C LEU A 107 -4.07 15.48 -18.78
N GLY A 108 -3.00 15.85 -19.50
CA GLY A 108 -2.59 15.20 -20.74
C GLY A 108 -2.70 16.05 -22.00
N SER A 109 -3.21 17.28 -21.96
CA SER A 109 -3.39 18.16 -23.14
C SER A 109 -2.10 18.64 -23.84
N GLY A 110 -0.96 18.02 -23.58
CA GLY A 110 0.34 18.33 -24.19
C GLY A 110 1.30 17.15 -24.28
N ILE A 111 0.83 15.93 -23.98
CA ILE A 111 1.63 14.70 -24.08
C ILE A 111 1.15 13.96 -25.33
N ALA A 112 1.94 14.03 -26.41
CA ALA A 112 1.71 13.14 -27.54
C ALA A 112 1.95 11.70 -27.07
N PRO A 113 1.04 10.74 -27.31
CA PRO A 113 1.27 9.35 -26.97
C PRO A 113 2.41 8.82 -27.85
N SER A 114 3.65 8.89 -27.36
CA SER A 114 4.78 8.22 -28.02
C SER A 114 4.59 6.72 -27.79
N ASN A 115 4.19 6.02 -28.85
CA ASN A 115 3.84 4.60 -28.88
C ASN A 115 2.48 4.28 -28.23
N ALA A 116 1.42 4.50 -29.01
CA ALA A 116 0.16 3.82 -28.80
C ALA A 116 0.33 2.34 -29.16
N GLU A 117 0.99 1.56 -28.29
CA GLU A 117 0.75 0.12 -28.27
C GLU A 117 -0.73 -0.07 -27.97
N GLU A 118 -1.43 -0.85 -28.80
CA GLU A 118 -2.81 -1.25 -28.53
C GLU A 118 -2.84 -1.97 -27.19
N VAL A 119 -3.23 -1.25 -26.15
CA VAL A 119 -3.51 -1.86 -24.85
C VAL A 119 -4.77 -2.69 -25.04
N GLU A 120 -4.60 -4.00 -25.18
CA GLU A 120 -5.70 -4.95 -25.17
C GLU A 120 -6.50 -4.72 -23.88
N ALA A 121 -7.79 -4.46 -24.03
CA ALA A 121 -8.69 -4.33 -22.90
C ALA A 121 -8.76 -5.68 -22.17
N GLN A 122 -8.04 -5.80 -21.04
CA GLN A 122 -8.17 -6.96 -20.17
C GLN A 122 -9.63 -7.07 -19.74
N SER A 123 -10.30 -8.14 -20.16
CA SER A 123 -11.66 -8.44 -19.73
C SER A 123 -11.62 -8.75 -18.24
N PHE A 124 -12.27 -7.91 -17.44
CA PHE A 124 -12.38 -8.09 -16.00
C PHE A 124 -13.65 -8.87 -15.67
N SER A 125 -13.52 -10.08 -15.14
CA SER A 125 -14.64 -10.90 -14.71
C SER A 125 -14.80 -10.87 -13.20
N VAL A 126 -15.95 -10.38 -12.72
CA VAL A 126 -16.29 -10.40 -11.28
C VAL A 126 -16.36 -11.84 -10.75
N LEU A 127 -16.81 -12.78 -11.58
CA LEU A 127 -16.87 -14.19 -11.21
C LEU A 127 -15.47 -14.77 -10.98
N GLU A 128 -14.49 -14.36 -11.79
CA GLU A 128 -13.10 -14.79 -11.62
C GLU A 128 -12.49 -14.26 -10.31
N VAL A 129 -12.81 -13.02 -9.92
CA VAL A 129 -12.39 -12.48 -8.60
C VAL A 129 -12.97 -13.30 -7.44
N ILE A 130 -14.24 -13.74 -7.54
CA ILE A 130 -14.87 -14.60 -6.53
C ILE A 130 -14.20 -15.97 -6.48
N VAL A 131 -13.89 -16.57 -7.64
CA VAL A 131 -13.20 -17.86 -7.70
C VAL A 131 -11.78 -17.76 -7.12
N ASN A 132 -11.04 -16.70 -7.46
CA ASN A 132 -9.69 -16.45 -6.97
C ASN A 132 -9.63 -16.01 -5.49
N MET A 133 -10.78 -15.81 -4.83
CA MET A 133 -10.83 -15.55 -3.39
C MET A 133 -10.42 -16.78 -2.57
N VAL A 134 -10.71 -18.00 -3.06
CA VAL A 134 -10.34 -19.23 -2.36
C VAL A 134 -9.09 -19.82 -3.02
N PRO A 135 -7.92 -19.77 -2.35
CA PRO A 135 -6.68 -20.29 -2.95
C PRO A 135 -6.70 -21.80 -3.06
N SER A 136 -6.07 -22.33 -4.12
CA SER A 136 -5.80 -23.77 -4.25
C SER A 136 -4.73 -24.25 -3.25
N ASN A 137 -3.83 -23.36 -2.81
CA ASN A 137 -2.81 -23.64 -1.81
C ASN A 137 -2.45 -22.39 -0.99
N VAL A 138 -2.66 -22.45 0.33
CA VAL A 138 -2.43 -21.35 1.27
C VAL A 138 -0.95 -20.93 1.34
N PHE A 139 -0.01 -21.88 1.26
CA PHE A 139 1.42 -21.58 1.29
C PHE A 139 1.88 -20.87 0.01
N SER A 140 1.29 -21.26 -1.13
CA SER A 140 1.55 -20.56 -2.40
C SER A 140 1.08 -19.10 -2.31
N ALA A 141 -0.16 -18.88 -1.86
CA ALA A 141 -0.73 -17.54 -1.69
C ALA A 141 0.15 -16.63 -0.78
N MET A 142 0.64 -17.19 0.34
CA MET A 142 1.53 -16.47 1.26
C MET A 142 2.89 -16.15 0.63
N SER A 143 3.46 -17.06 -0.15
CA SER A 143 4.76 -16.85 -0.81
C SER A 143 4.71 -15.82 -1.95
N ASN A 144 3.57 -15.76 -2.65
CA ASN A 144 3.33 -14.86 -3.77
C ASN A 144 2.80 -13.47 -3.36
N PHE A 145 2.66 -13.21 -2.05
CA PHE A 145 2.11 -11.96 -1.53
C PHE A 145 0.65 -11.71 -1.99
N GLU A 146 -0.15 -12.76 -2.14
CA GLU A 146 -1.56 -12.69 -2.52
C GLU A 146 -2.43 -12.40 -1.27
N LEU A 147 -2.45 -11.14 -0.83
CA LEU A 147 -3.06 -10.75 0.45
C LEU A 147 -4.55 -11.10 0.56
N LEU A 148 -5.32 -11.03 -0.53
CA LEU A 148 -6.75 -11.37 -0.52
C LEU A 148 -7.00 -12.84 -0.15
N GLN A 149 -6.12 -13.73 -0.62
CA GLN A 149 -6.22 -15.17 -0.39
C GLN A 149 -5.62 -15.56 0.98
N CYS A 150 -4.83 -14.68 1.59
CA CYS A 150 -4.23 -14.87 2.91
C CYS A 150 -5.14 -14.45 4.07
N ILE A 151 -6.24 -13.75 3.78
CA ILE A 151 -7.22 -13.23 4.74
C ILE A 151 -8.49 -14.07 4.68
#